data_AF-A0A497RUZ8-F1
#
_entry.id   AF-A0A497RUZ8-F1
#
_cell.length_a   1.000
_cell.length_b   1.000
_cell.length_c   1.000
_cell.angle_alpha   90.00
_cell.angle_beta   90.00
_cell.angle_gamma   90.00
#
_symmetry.space_group_name_H-M   'P 1'
#
loop_
_entity.id
_entity.type
_entity.pdbx_description
1 polymer ?
#
loop_
_entity_poly.entity_id
_entity_poly.type
_entity_poly.pdbx_seq_one_letter_code
_entity_poly.pdbx_strand_id
1 'polypeptide(L)'
;MKTSHIYLLMFCILFIPILSLCVQTETKECVFAKDCEGREHANCSGDWLCIDGKCVWSCGECSLSLCDCKCYLRGETPEEKSGKTCELDCLSKYNISGCKYVSGRCVPVYANRQEEVEGAECNVDDDCGTGGCSNQICGPKEKVKGIITTCEYRPEYECLKLTSCKCIKGKCKWEETEEYEECLEKLKNQTIV
;
A
#
# COMPACT_ATOMS: atom_id res chain seq x y z
N MET A 1 2.25 -60.63 59.41
CA MET A 1 1.76 -61.18 58.13
C MET A 1 0.97 -60.11 57.39
N LYS A 2 1.52 -59.65 56.26
CA LYS A 2 0.86 -59.13 55.03
C LYS A 2 1.81 -58.17 54.31
N THR A 3 2.90 -58.75 53.85
CA THR A 3 3.64 -58.38 52.64
C THR A 3 2.76 -58.70 51.43
N SER A 4 2.29 -57.67 50.73
CA SER A 4 1.83 -57.68 49.32
C SER A 4 1.01 -56.42 49.11
N HIS A 5 1.49 -55.51 48.26
CA HIS A 5 0.79 -54.40 47.58
C HIS A 5 1.69 -53.17 47.30
N ILE A 6 2.98 -53.21 47.70
CA ILE A 6 3.93 -52.11 47.43
C ILE A 6 4.59 -52.18 46.03
N TYR A 7 4.47 -53.29 45.31
CA TYR A 7 5.16 -53.48 44.01
C TYR A 7 4.33 -53.14 42.76
N LEU A 8 3.16 -52.52 42.90
CA LEU A 8 2.34 -52.09 41.74
C LEU A 8 2.33 -50.58 41.50
N LEU A 9 3.18 -49.82 42.21
CA LEU A 9 3.30 -48.36 42.04
C LEU A 9 4.66 -47.90 41.46
N MET A 10 5.58 -48.83 41.18
CA MET A 10 6.94 -48.52 40.73
C MET A 10 7.24 -48.90 39.27
N PHE A 11 6.24 -49.10 38.42
CA PHE A 11 6.45 -49.40 37.00
C PHE A 11 5.79 -48.42 36.01
N CYS A 12 5.19 -47.32 36.50
CA CYS A 12 4.58 -46.29 35.66
C CYS A 12 5.38 -44.97 35.56
N ILE A 13 6.68 -44.97 35.92
CA ILE A 13 7.52 -43.76 35.89
C ILE A 13 8.70 -43.88 34.89
N LEU A 14 8.65 -44.80 33.92
CA LEU A 14 9.74 -44.96 32.93
C LEU A 14 9.30 -44.92 31.46
N PHE A 15 8.06 -44.54 31.17
CA PHE A 15 7.60 -44.27 29.80
C PHE A 15 6.62 -43.09 29.82
N ILE A 16 7.12 -41.88 30.09
CA ILE A 16 6.48 -40.68 29.54
C ILE A 16 7.22 -40.41 28.23
N PRO A 17 6.70 -40.89 27.08
CA PRO A 17 7.24 -40.47 25.80
C PRO A 17 6.96 -38.97 25.70
N ILE A 18 8.03 -38.19 25.56
CA ILE A 18 8.10 -36.98 24.73
C ILE A 18 6.71 -36.37 24.52
N LEU A 19 6.14 -35.76 25.56
CA LEU A 19 4.95 -34.94 25.41
C LEU A 19 5.44 -33.67 24.73
N SER A 20 5.53 -33.80 23.40
CA SER A 20 5.23 -32.79 22.40
C SER A 20 4.99 -31.43 23.05
N LEU A 21 6.06 -30.65 23.17
CA LEU A 21 5.94 -29.22 23.01
C LEU A 21 5.41 -29.02 21.59
N CYS A 22 4.09 -29.20 21.41
CA CYS A 22 3.38 -28.52 20.34
C CYS A 22 3.53 -27.04 20.68
N VAL A 23 4.65 -26.47 20.24
CA VAL A 23 4.74 -25.06 19.92
C VAL A 23 3.58 -24.84 18.96
N GLN A 24 2.45 -24.38 19.50
CA GLN A 24 1.36 -23.85 18.71
C GLN A 24 1.93 -22.56 18.13
N THR A 25 2.62 -22.68 17.01
CA THR A 25 2.93 -21.54 16.16
C THR A 25 1.56 -21.05 15.71
N GLU A 26 1.03 -20.02 16.38
CA GLU A 26 -0.20 -19.36 15.95
C GLU A 26 0.01 -18.91 14.51
N THR A 27 -0.61 -19.61 13.58
CA THR A 27 -0.59 -19.25 12.17
C THR A 27 -1.47 -18.02 12.02
N LYS A 28 -0.85 -16.86 11.87
CA LYS A 28 -1.54 -15.60 11.57
C LYS A 28 -2.27 -15.74 10.24
N GLU A 29 -3.57 -15.43 10.23
CA GLU A 29 -4.41 -15.53 9.04
C GLU A 29 -4.14 -14.41 8.03
N CYS A 30 -3.64 -13.28 8.52
CA CYS A 30 -3.25 -12.13 7.71
C CYS A 30 -1.98 -11.49 8.27
N VAL A 31 -1.23 -10.83 7.38
CA VAL A 31 -0.15 -9.91 7.73
C VAL A 31 -0.53 -8.49 7.31
N PHE A 32 -1.27 -8.37 6.21
CA PHE A 32 -1.78 -7.11 5.65
C PHE A 32 -3.30 -7.18 5.46
N ALA A 33 -3.95 -6.01 5.42
CA ALA A 33 -5.39 -5.89 5.16
C ALA A 33 -5.81 -6.58 3.84
N LYS A 34 -4.95 -6.53 2.82
CA LYS A 34 -5.16 -7.15 1.52
C LYS A 34 -5.31 -8.68 1.59
N ASP A 35 -4.69 -9.33 2.57
CA ASP A 35 -4.78 -10.79 2.75
C ASP A 35 -6.21 -11.25 3.13
N CYS A 36 -7.08 -10.30 3.48
CA CYS A 36 -8.46 -10.52 3.86
C CYS A 36 -9.46 -10.29 2.71
N GLU A 37 -9.00 -9.79 1.55
CA GLU A 37 -9.85 -9.52 0.40
C GLU A 37 -10.59 -10.80 -0.06
N GLY A 38 -11.86 -10.67 -0.42
CA GLY A 38 -12.69 -11.77 -0.91
C GLY A 38 -13.31 -12.67 0.16
N ARG A 39 -13.07 -12.40 1.45
CA ARG A 39 -13.74 -13.11 2.56
C ARG A 39 -15.18 -12.61 2.74
N GLU A 40 -16.00 -13.42 3.40
CA GLU A 40 -17.34 -13.02 3.80
C GLU A 40 -17.29 -11.91 4.86
N HIS A 41 -18.10 -10.88 4.68
CA HIS A 41 -18.22 -9.76 5.60
C HIS A 41 -19.63 -9.19 5.62
N ALA A 42 -19.90 -8.29 6.56
CA ALA A 42 -21.16 -7.57 6.61
C ALA A 42 -21.38 -6.75 5.34
N ASN A 43 -22.62 -6.71 4.83
CA ASN A 43 -22.99 -5.96 3.64
C ASN A 43 -23.11 -4.46 3.94
N CYS A 44 -21.96 -3.81 4.09
CA CYS A 44 -21.82 -2.39 4.39
C CYS A 44 -20.60 -1.85 3.63
N SER A 45 -20.57 -0.54 3.36
CA SER A 45 -19.35 0.13 2.94
C SER A 45 -18.32 0.06 4.07
N GLY A 46 -17.12 -0.40 3.76
CA GLY A 46 -16.10 -0.68 4.77
C GLY A 46 -14.78 -1.13 4.16
N ASP A 47 -13.82 -1.43 5.02
CA ASP A 47 -12.53 -2.02 4.61
C ASP A 47 -12.13 -3.17 5.52
N TRP A 48 -11.28 -4.04 4.97
CA TRP A 48 -10.57 -5.06 5.73
C TRP A 48 -9.46 -4.44 6.58
N LEU A 49 -9.36 -4.90 7.82
CA LEU A 49 -8.27 -4.62 8.74
C LEU A 49 -7.63 -5.95 9.14
N CYS A 50 -6.30 -5.98 9.19
CA CYS A 50 -5.57 -7.10 9.80
C CYS A 50 -5.14 -6.68 11.21
N ILE A 51 -5.80 -7.22 12.23
CA ILE A 51 -5.55 -6.88 13.64
C ILE A 51 -5.12 -8.16 14.34
N ASP A 52 -3.90 -8.16 14.89
CA ASP A 52 -3.30 -9.31 15.58
C ASP A 52 -3.32 -10.62 14.77
N GLY A 53 -3.15 -10.50 13.45
CA GLY A 53 -3.18 -11.64 12.53
C GLY A 53 -4.58 -12.19 12.23
N LYS A 54 -5.65 -11.43 12.55
CA LYS A 54 -7.04 -11.77 12.24
C LYS A 54 -7.67 -10.72 11.32
N CYS A 55 -8.44 -11.20 10.36
CA CYS A 55 -9.20 -10.36 9.46
C CYS A 55 -10.45 -9.81 10.15
N VAL A 56 -10.59 -8.50 10.20
CA VAL A 56 -11.75 -7.79 10.76
C VAL A 56 -12.30 -6.84 9.71
N TRP A 57 -13.59 -6.94 9.42
CA TRP A 57 -14.27 -5.99 8.51
C TRP A 57 -14.79 -4.81 9.31
N SER A 58 -14.32 -3.61 8.97
CA SER A 58 -14.79 -2.38 9.61
C SER A 58 -15.84 -1.70 8.75
N CYS A 59 -17.10 -1.72 9.19
CA CYS A 59 -18.19 -0.97 8.55
C CYS A 59 -18.12 0.52 8.90
N GLY A 60 -18.32 1.37 7.91
CA GLY A 60 -18.57 2.79 8.11
C GLY A 60 -19.26 3.42 6.91
N GLU A 61 -20.48 3.95 7.12
CA GLU A 61 -21.09 4.84 6.15
C GLU A 61 -20.62 6.27 6.42
N CYS A 62 -20.08 6.92 5.40
CA CYS A 62 -19.61 8.29 5.51
C CYS A 62 -20.62 9.29 4.94
N SER A 63 -20.67 10.46 5.54
CA SER A 63 -21.48 11.59 5.08
C SER A 63 -20.62 12.84 4.98
N LEU A 64 -20.78 13.58 3.88
CA LEU A 64 -20.13 14.88 3.64
C LEU A 64 -20.98 15.96 4.30
N SER A 65 -20.39 16.73 5.21
CA SER A 65 -21.06 17.91 5.78
C SER A 65 -21.03 19.06 4.77
N LEU A 66 -22.19 19.66 4.53
CA LEU A 66 -22.35 20.90 3.77
C LEU A 66 -22.17 22.15 4.67
N CYS A 67 -21.85 22.00 5.96
CA CYS A 67 -21.48 23.10 6.86
C CYS A 67 -19.99 23.41 6.82
N ASP A 68 -19.13 22.42 6.60
CA ASP A 68 -17.68 22.57 6.65
C ASP A 68 -16.89 21.76 5.60
N CYS A 69 -17.59 21.04 4.71
CA CYS A 69 -17.01 20.19 3.67
C CYS A 69 -16.06 19.11 4.19
N LYS A 70 -16.26 18.64 5.43
CA LYS A 70 -15.55 17.50 6.02
C LYS A 70 -16.38 16.22 5.98
N CYS A 71 -15.68 15.10 6.02
CA CYS A 71 -16.29 13.78 6.05
C CYS A 71 -16.41 13.27 7.49
N TYR A 72 -17.61 12.82 7.83
CA TYR A 72 -17.96 12.26 9.13
C TYR A 72 -18.57 10.87 8.95
N LEU A 73 -18.61 10.09 10.03
CA LEU A 73 -19.52 8.95 10.08
C LEU A 73 -20.95 9.46 9.98
N ARG A 74 -21.81 8.67 9.35
CA ARG A 74 -23.24 8.97 9.25
C ARG A 74 -23.85 9.17 10.64
N GLY A 75 -24.64 10.23 10.81
CA GLY A 75 -25.20 10.64 12.10
C GLY A 75 -24.28 11.55 12.92
N GLU A 76 -23.03 11.76 12.51
CA GLU A 76 -22.08 12.59 13.25
C GLU A 76 -21.87 13.98 12.68
N THR A 77 -22.47 14.28 11.52
CA THR A 77 -22.34 15.59 10.87
C THR A 77 -22.95 16.70 11.74
N PRO A 78 -22.45 17.95 11.62
CA PRO A 78 -23.07 19.10 12.27
C PRO A 78 -24.56 19.24 11.97
N GLU A 79 -24.98 18.95 10.73
CA GLU A 79 -26.37 19.02 10.26
C GLU A 79 -27.26 18.03 11.03
N GLU A 80 -26.83 16.78 11.16
CA GLU A 80 -27.59 15.73 11.84
C GLU A 80 -27.62 15.95 13.36
N LYS A 81 -26.51 16.42 13.95
CA LYS A 81 -26.41 16.66 15.41
C LYS A 81 -27.16 17.91 15.86
N SER A 82 -27.10 18.99 15.07
CA SER A 82 -27.69 20.28 15.44
C SER A 82 -29.05 20.53 14.79
N GLY A 83 -29.47 19.68 13.85
CA GLY A 83 -30.69 19.88 13.05
C GLY A 83 -30.60 21.11 12.14
N LYS A 84 -29.39 21.64 11.91
CA LYS A 84 -29.17 22.85 11.11
C LYS A 84 -29.03 22.48 9.63
N THR A 85 -29.68 23.24 8.76
CA THR A 85 -29.45 23.15 7.32
C THR A 85 -28.23 23.97 6.93
N CYS A 86 -27.35 23.36 6.14
CA CYS A 86 -26.18 24.00 5.56
C CYS A 86 -26.16 23.79 4.05
N GLU A 87 -25.66 24.78 3.30
CA GLU A 87 -25.75 24.83 1.84
C GLU A 87 -24.41 25.22 1.19
N LEU A 88 -23.27 24.79 1.75
CA LEU A 88 -21.99 24.97 1.06
C LEU A 88 -21.91 24.03 -0.15
N ASP A 89 -21.55 24.59 -1.29
CA ASP A 89 -21.15 23.83 -2.46
C ASP A 89 -19.70 23.36 -2.33
N CYS A 90 -19.52 22.15 -1.80
CA CYS A 90 -18.21 21.54 -1.60
C CYS A 90 -17.53 21.12 -2.91
N LEU A 91 -18.32 20.84 -3.95
CA LEU A 91 -17.82 20.45 -5.26
C LEU A 91 -17.14 21.64 -5.94
N SER A 92 -17.85 22.75 -6.09
CA SER A 92 -17.31 23.92 -6.81
C SER A 92 -16.19 24.61 -6.02
N LYS A 93 -16.28 24.63 -4.68
CA LYS A 93 -15.34 25.39 -3.85
C LYS A 93 -14.08 24.60 -3.47
N TYR A 94 -14.22 23.30 -3.21
CA TYR A 94 -13.13 22.45 -2.70
C TYR A 94 -12.83 21.25 -3.58
N ASN A 95 -13.51 21.11 -4.73
CA ASN A 95 -13.39 19.96 -5.62
C ASN A 95 -13.73 18.64 -4.91
N ILE A 96 -14.54 18.64 -3.85
CA ILE A 96 -14.94 17.44 -3.11
C ILE A 96 -16.28 16.94 -3.66
N SER A 97 -16.29 15.74 -4.25
CA SER A 97 -17.49 15.09 -4.78
C SER A 97 -18.20 14.20 -3.77
N GLY A 98 -17.53 13.79 -2.69
CA GLY A 98 -18.15 12.91 -1.69
C GLY A 98 -17.18 12.46 -0.61
N CYS A 99 -17.53 11.37 0.06
CA CYS A 99 -16.72 10.76 1.12
C CYS A 99 -16.61 9.25 0.91
N LYS A 100 -15.48 8.68 1.32
CA LYS A 100 -15.27 7.22 1.39
C LYS A 100 -14.75 6.84 2.76
N TYR A 101 -15.07 5.63 3.20
CA TYR A 101 -14.49 5.05 4.39
C TYR A 101 -13.18 4.37 3.99
N VAL A 102 -12.08 4.72 4.66
CA VAL A 102 -10.74 4.15 4.45
C VAL A 102 -10.05 3.95 5.79
N SER A 103 -9.66 2.71 6.11
CA SER A 103 -8.83 2.38 7.28
C SER A 103 -9.40 2.90 8.60
N GLY A 104 -10.70 2.73 8.83
CA GLY A 104 -11.33 3.11 10.09
C GLY A 104 -11.81 4.57 10.17
N ARG A 105 -11.65 5.36 9.10
CA ARG A 105 -11.99 6.80 9.08
C ARG A 105 -12.66 7.23 7.77
N CYS A 106 -13.44 8.30 7.84
CA CYS A 106 -14.04 8.92 6.65
C CYS A 106 -13.09 9.96 6.04
N VAL A 107 -12.85 9.86 4.72
CA VAL A 107 -11.96 10.76 3.96
C VAL A 107 -12.67 11.33 2.72
N PRO A 108 -12.35 12.56 2.28
CA PRO A 108 -12.98 13.16 1.11
C PRO A 108 -12.59 12.45 -0.20
N VAL A 109 -13.54 12.42 -1.13
CA VAL A 109 -13.34 12.03 -2.53
C VAL A 109 -13.39 13.29 -3.37
N TYR A 110 -12.37 13.53 -4.18
CA TYR A 110 -12.29 14.71 -5.04
C TYR A 110 -12.82 14.42 -6.45
N ALA A 111 -13.60 15.35 -7.01
CA ALA A 111 -14.33 15.20 -8.28
C ALA A 111 -13.40 15.13 -9.49
N ASN A 112 -12.34 15.93 -9.45
CA ASN A 112 -11.24 15.86 -10.41
C ASN A 112 -10.02 15.31 -9.69
N ARG A 113 -10.00 14.00 -9.46
CA ARG A 113 -8.71 13.32 -9.32
C ARG A 113 -8.06 13.30 -10.70
N GLN A 114 -7.16 14.25 -10.94
CA GLN A 114 -5.89 13.81 -11.49
C GLN A 114 -5.32 12.84 -10.45
N GLU A 115 -5.52 11.56 -10.74
CA GLU A 115 -4.88 10.39 -10.14
C GLU A 115 -4.10 10.68 -8.84
N GLU A 116 -4.73 10.46 -7.69
CA GLU A 116 -4.04 9.60 -6.74
C GLU A 116 -3.93 8.27 -7.48
N VAL A 117 -2.79 8.03 -8.13
CA VAL A 117 -2.50 6.74 -8.73
C VAL A 117 -2.50 5.78 -7.55
N GLU A 118 -3.55 4.98 -7.42
CA GLU A 118 -3.51 3.78 -6.61
C GLU A 118 -2.34 2.95 -7.16
N GLY A 119 -1.21 2.96 -6.44
CA GLY A 119 0.08 2.49 -6.96
C GLY A 119 1.07 3.56 -7.44
N ALA A 120 0.99 4.79 -6.92
CA ALA A 120 2.05 5.79 -7.10
C ALA A 120 3.41 5.23 -6.64
N GLU A 121 4.41 5.35 -7.51
CA GLU A 121 5.75 4.81 -7.33
C GLU A 121 6.63 5.72 -6.44
N CYS A 122 6.33 7.01 -6.40
CA CYS A 122 7.10 8.04 -5.70
C CYS A 122 6.21 9.24 -5.30
N ASN A 123 6.67 10.02 -4.32
CA ASN A 123 6.07 11.31 -3.92
C ASN A 123 7.04 12.48 -4.14
N VAL A 124 8.34 12.26 -3.90
CA VAL A 124 9.41 13.24 -4.11
C VAL A 124 10.52 12.64 -4.98
N ASP A 125 11.35 13.49 -5.59
CA ASP A 125 12.45 13.05 -6.45
C ASP A 125 13.40 12.07 -5.75
N ASP A 126 13.60 12.24 -4.44
CA ASP A 126 14.46 11.40 -3.61
C ASP A 126 13.96 9.95 -3.44
N ASP A 127 12.67 9.70 -3.71
CA ASP A 127 12.07 8.36 -3.74
C ASP A 127 12.49 7.58 -5.00
N CYS A 128 13.02 8.28 -6.01
CA CYS A 128 13.47 7.71 -7.26
C CYS A 128 14.98 7.46 -7.26
N GLY A 129 15.40 6.48 -8.04
CA GLY A 129 16.81 6.14 -8.18
C GLY A 129 17.10 5.49 -9.53
N THR A 130 18.39 5.43 -9.83
CA THR A 130 18.90 4.77 -11.03
C THR A 130 19.41 3.37 -10.70
N GLY A 131 19.30 2.45 -11.66
CA GLY A 131 19.76 1.07 -11.52
C GLY A 131 19.88 0.34 -12.85
N GLY A 132 20.04 -0.98 -12.79
CA GLY A 132 20.42 -1.79 -13.94
C GLY A 132 21.93 -1.73 -14.23
N CYS A 133 22.45 -2.69 -14.99
CA CYS A 133 23.89 -2.84 -15.17
C CYS A 133 24.57 -1.63 -15.86
N SER A 134 23.83 -0.93 -16.73
CA SER A 134 24.29 0.25 -17.47
C SER A 134 23.70 1.55 -16.93
N ASN A 135 23.13 1.54 -15.72
CA ASN A 135 22.36 2.66 -15.12
C ASN A 135 21.17 3.11 -15.98
N GLN A 136 20.61 2.21 -16.77
CA GLN A 136 19.56 2.52 -17.75
C GLN A 136 18.14 2.57 -17.16
N ILE A 137 17.96 2.09 -15.93
CA ILE A 137 16.65 1.99 -15.28
C ILE A 137 16.46 3.18 -14.34
N CYS A 138 15.36 3.90 -14.51
CA CYS A 138 14.84 4.87 -13.54
C CYS A 138 13.57 4.30 -12.89
N GLY A 139 13.50 4.28 -11.57
CA GLY A 139 12.42 3.65 -10.83
C GLY A 139 12.48 3.96 -9.33
N PRO A 140 11.56 3.39 -8.51
CA PRO A 140 11.61 3.55 -7.07
C PRO A 140 12.95 3.09 -6.51
N LYS A 141 13.59 3.95 -5.72
CA LYS A 141 14.95 3.78 -5.20
C LYS A 141 15.17 2.45 -4.51
N GLU A 142 14.18 1.96 -3.77
CA GLU A 142 14.27 0.68 -3.07
C GLU A 142 14.09 -0.54 -4.00
N LYS A 143 13.41 -0.37 -5.14
CA LYS A 143 13.25 -1.45 -6.14
C LYS A 143 14.46 -1.54 -7.06
N VAL A 144 14.98 -0.41 -7.53
CA VAL A 144 16.06 -0.39 -8.54
C VAL A 144 17.38 -0.96 -8.04
N LYS A 145 17.65 -0.92 -6.73
CA LYS A 145 18.84 -1.54 -6.11
C LYS A 145 18.92 -3.05 -6.35
N GLY A 146 17.77 -3.72 -6.49
CA GLY A 146 17.69 -5.17 -6.70
C GLY A 146 17.49 -5.59 -8.16
N ILE A 147 17.33 -4.64 -9.08
CA ILE A 147 17.09 -4.95 -10.50
C ILE A 147 18.40 -5.29 -11.17
N ILE A 148 18.51 -6.53 -11.61
CA ILE A 148 19.62 -7.01 -12.44
C ILE A 148 19.10 -7.12 -13.88
N THR A 149 19.67 -6.32 -14.78
CA THR A 149 19.44 -6.39 -16.22
C THR A 149 20.60 -7.08 -16.92
N THR A 150 20.44 -7.44 -18.18
CA THR A 150 21.58 -7.78 -19.04
C THR A 150 22.51 -6.56 -19.14
N CYS A 151 23.82 -6.80 -19.09
CA CYS A 151 24.85 -5.76 -19.25
C CYS A 151 25.06 -5.38 -20.72
N GLU A 152 23.97 -5.31 -21.47
CA GLU A 152 23.98 -4.77 -22.81
C GLU A 152 24.14 -3.26 -22.74
N TYR A 153 25.01 -2.73 -23.58
CA TYR A 153 25.26 -1.31 -23.67
C TYR A 153 24.74 -0.79 -25.00
N ARG A 154 23.94 0.28 -24.93
CA ARG A 154 23.40 0.97 -26.10
C ARG A 154 23.82 2.45 -26.08
N PRO A 155 24.11 3.07 -27.25
CA PRO A 155 24.63 4.44 -27.32
C PRO A 155 23.76 5.49 -26.61
N GLU A 156 22.44 5.31 -26.60
CA GLU A 156 21.50 6.23 -25.94
C GLU A 156 21.66 6.29 -24.42
N TYR A 157 22.30 5.30 -23.80
CA TYR A 157 22.55 5.32 -22.35
C TYR A 157 23.56 6.40 -21.96
N GLU A 158 24.37 6.91 -22.91
CA GLU A 158 25.20 8.10 -22.66
C GLU A 158 24.37 9.35 -22.45
N CYS A 159 23.22 9.47 -23.14
CA CYS A 159 22.32 10.60 -22.98
C CYS A 159 21.72 10.65 -21.56
N LEU A 160 21.61 9.51 -20.87
CA LEU A 160 21.10 9.45 -19.50
C LEU A 160 21.97 10.21 -18.48
N LYS A 161 23.23 10.50 -18.82
CA LYS A 161 24.11 11.36 -17.98
C LYS A 161 23.70 12.84 -18.02
N LEU A 162 22.87 13.23 -18.98
CA LEU A 162 22.39 14.61 -19.19
C LEU A 162 21.00 14.84 -18.57
N THR A 163 20.43 13.83 -17.93
CA THR A 163 19.14 13.89 -17.25
C THR A 163 19.23 13.28 -15.86
N SER A 164 18.19 13.44 -15.05
CA SER A 164 18.05 12.88 -13.71
C SER A 164 16.76 12.08 -13.61
N CYS A 165 16.80 11.02 -12.80
CA CYS A 165 15.60 10.23 -12.47
C CYS A 165 14.81 10.98 -11.38
N LYS A 166 13.61 11.47 -11.73
CA LYS A 166 12.77 12.33 -10.89
C LYS A 166 11.36 11.76 -10.71
N CYS A 167 10.65 12.27 -9.71
CA CYS A 167 9.27 11.91 -9.47
C CYS A 167 8.32 12.81 -10.27
N ILE A 168 7.84 12.31 -11.41
CA ILE A 168 7.00 13.07 -12.34
C ILE A 168 5.60 12.46 -12.34
N LYS A 169 4.64 13.17 -11.73
CA LYS A 169 3.23 12.74 -11.61
C LYS A 169 3.10 11.38 -10.91
N GLY A 170 3.80 11.20 -9.79
CA GLY A 170 3.76 9.98 -8.98
C GLY A 170 4.46 8.76 -9.60
N LYS A 171 5.26 8.95 -10.65
CA LYS A 171 6.06 7.89 -11.28
C LYS A 171 7.52 8.32 -11.41
N CYS A 172 8.44 7.39 -11.19
CA CYS A 172 9.85 7.65 -11.40
C CYS A 172 10.15 7.63 -12.90
N LYS A 173 10.60 8.76 -13.44
CA LYS A 173 10.89 8.94 -14.86
C LYS A 173 12.16 9.74 -15.06
N TRP A 174 12.83 9.51 -16.19
CA TRP A 174 13.88 10.39 -16.66
C TRP A 174 13.27 11.76 -16.98
N GLU A 175 13.90 12.82 -16.50
CA GLU A 175 13.51 14.19 -16.81
C GLU A 175 13.79 14.51 -18.29
N GLU A 176 12.83 15.13 -18.96
CA GLU A 176 12.96 15.57 -20.36
C GLU A 176 13.67 16.94 -20.39
N THR A 177 15.01 16.91 -20.28
CA THR A 177 15.85 18.12 -20.44
C THR A 177 16.20 18.32 -21.92
N GLU A 178 16.43 19.58 -22.31
CA GLU A 178 16.80 19.93 -23.69
C GLU A 178 18.07 19.20 -24.14
N GLU A 179 19.09 19.12 -23.26
CA GLU A 179 20.34 18.42 -23.56
C GLU A 179 20.15 16.90 -23.73
N TYR A 180 19.24 16.30 -22.96
CA TYR A 180 18.92 14.89 -23.07
C TYR A 180 18.19 14.58 -24.38
N GLU A 181 17.19 15.38 -24.73
CA GLU A 181 16.43 15.22 -25.97
C GLU A 181 17.29 15.41 -27.21
N GLU A 182 18.10 16.47 -27.25
CA GLU A 182 19.04 16.70 -28.35
C GLU A 182 20.02 15.54 -28.55
N CYS A 183 20.52 14.96 -27.46
CA CYS A 183 21.43 13.81 -27.52
C CYS A 183 20.74 12.60 -28.18
N LEU A 184 19.49 12.32 -27.79
CA LEU A 184 18.70 11.24 -28.39
C LEU A 184 18.40 11.50 -29.87
N GLU A 185 18.08 12.74 -30.25
CA GLU A 185 17.85 13.09 -31.66
C GLU A 185 19.09 12.90 -32.53
N LYS A 186 20.27 13.31 -32.04
CA LYS A 186 21.55 13.11 -32.74
C LYS A 186 21.80 11.64 -33.04
N LEU A 187 21.53 10.75 -32.08
CA LEU A 187 21.67 9.31 -32.26
C LEU A 187 20.67 8.73 -33.26
N LYS A 188 19.40 9.16 -33.23
CA LYS A 188 18.38 8.72 -34.21
C LYS A 188 18.81 9.04 -35.64
N ASN A 189 19.38 10.22 -35.85
CA ASN A 189 19.85 10.68 -37.15
C ASN A 189 21.13 9.97 -37.63
N GLN A 190 21.91 9.37 -36.73
CA GLN A 190 23.11 8.59 -37.06
C GLN A 190 22.82 7.15 -37.48
N THR A 191 21.67 6.59 -37.09
CA THR A 191 21.23 5.24 -37.48
C THR A 191 20.66 5.14 -38.91
N ILE A 192 20.66 6.23 -39.69
CA ILE A 192 20.17 6.28 -41.09
C ILE A 192 21.32 6.15 -42.11
N VAL A 193 22.45 5.52 -41.72
CA VAL A 193 23.57 5.23 -42.63
C VAL A 193 23.77 3.73 -42.78
#